data_AF-A0A1J4L5J0-F1
#
_entry.id   AF-A0A1J4L5J0-F1
#
_cell.length_a   1.000
_cell.length_b   1.000
_cell.length_c   1.000
_cell.angle_alpha   90.00
_cell.angle_beta   90.00
_cell.angle_gamma   90.00
#
_symmetry.space_group_name_H-M   'P 1'
#
loop_
_entity.id
_entity.type
_entity.pdbx_description
1 polymer ?
#
loop_
_entity_poly.entity_id
_entity_poly.type
_entity_poly.pdbx_seq_one_letter_code
_entity_poly.pdbx_strand_id
1 'polypeptide(L)'
;MLQVLQANNQEWESQVAERRLKLVNEDIEATKKQINSLEKQKAELKEKYLNLEFYIDELNSNIETLQSTFRENEDGNESEDESEGDFFTLLSELESEEAALKGELQSYQELQRTLAHDRRTLLSSNTKIQKELDIDKQKVETLQNDVREIDDNLKDLQVQLDIKTVHLNEVVQRCADLQQEELDITEELKRDGESLVKDLRKQESDQREELLSAQKQEEELTKRFAAIQRLKQKTVDEKTNELHKTHSISSWQNDRSLLSGKLRKAKTQLQTEIANLKNAKERQEKIKAQFKTLLGEDDPGDGTGMRAKDMVRAEIERIQNDVQPDFEEEKQMETEYNKELLSQLKLIQESLNVFNQHRDELMNSLTDELNECTQDGYLRLLQDELNELQAVVSRH
;
A
#
# COMPACT_ATOMS: atom_id res chain seq x y z
N MET A 1 -24.84 -13.54 15.10
CA MET A 1 -25.75 -12.35 15.13
C MET A 1 -27.06 -12.65 15.85
N LEU A 2 -27.81 -13.71 15.50
CA LEU A 2 -29.04 -14.14 16.21
C LEU A 2 -28.85 -14.46 17.70
N GLN A 3 -27.76 -15.14 18.08
CA GLN A 3 -27.46 -15.45 19.48
C GLN A 3 -27.13 -14.21 20.33
N VAL A 4 -26.53 -13.18 19.73
CA VAL A 4 -26.20 -11.92 20.41
C VAL A 4 -27.47 -11.11 20.66
N LEU A 5 -28.40 -11.10 19.71
CA LEU A 5 -29.71 -10.46 19.87
C LEU A 5 -30.57 -11.17 20.93
N GLN A 6 -30.50 -12.50 21.03
CA GLN A 6 -31.20 -13.26 22.08
C GLN A 6 -30.62 -13.01 23.48
N ALA A 7 -29.29 -12.95 23.61
CA ALA A 7 -28.64 -12.63 24.88
C ALA A 7 -28.98 -11.21 25.35
N ASN A 8 -28.98 -10.24 24.43
CA ASN A 8 -29.32 -8.85 24.73
C ASN A 8 -30.79 -8.68 25.13
N ASN A 9 -31.69 -9.49 24.55
CA ASN A 9 -33.11 -9.49 24.93
C ASN A 9 -33.36 -10.10 26.31
N GLN A 10 -32.62 -11.17 26.67
CA GLN A 10 -32.69 -11.76 28.01
C GLN A 10 -32.15 -10.82 29.09
N GLU A 11 -31.07 -10.09 28.77
CA GLU A 11 -30.51 -9.08 29.68
C GLU A 11 -31.50 -7.92 29.91
N TRP A 12 -32.18 -7.48 28.85
CA TRP A 12 -33.22 -6.46 28.95
C TRP A 12 -34.44 -6.92 29.78
N GLU A 13 -34.91 -8.15 29.57
CA GLU A 13 -35.98 -8.74 30.38
C GLU A 13 -35.57 -8.85 31.86
N SER A 14 -34.31 -9.21 32.14
CA SER A 14 -33.78 -9.26 33.51
C SER A 14 -33.75 -7.88 34.16
N GLN A 15 -33.30 -6.84 33.45
CA GLN A 15 -33.29 -5.46 33.97
C GLN A 15 -34.70 -4.91 34.22
N VAL A 16 -35.67 -5.27 33.37
CA VAL A 16 -37.08 -4.90 33.57
C VAL A 16 -37.66 -5.60 34.79
N ALA A 17 -37.35 -6.88 34.99
CA ALA A 17 -37.78 -7.63 36.17
C ALA A 17 -37.19 -7.05 37.46
N GLU A 18 -35.91 -6.68 37.45
CA GLU A 18 -35.22 -6.08 38.59
C GLU A 18 -35.80 -4.70 38.96
N ARG A 19 -36.08 -3.85 37.96
CA ARG A 19 -36.74 -2.55 38.18
C ARG A 19 -38.14 -2.70 38.77
N ARG A 20 -38.93 -3.67 38.31
CA ARG A 20 -40.25 -3.97 38.87
C ARG A 20 -40.16 -4.41 40.33
N LEU A 21 -39.18 -5.26 40.64
CA LEU A 21 -38.96 -5.76 42.00
C LEU A 21 -38.53 -4.63 42.94
N LYS A 22 -37.68 -3.71 42.46
CA LYS A 22 -37.29 -2.51 43.20
C LYS A 22 -38.49 -1.61 43.52
N LEU A 23 -39.37 -1.37 42.55
CA LEU A 23 -40.56 -0.55 42.72
C LEU A 23 -41.53 -1.16 43.76
N VAL A 24 -41.72 -2.49 43.71
CA VAL A 24 -42.53 -3.22 44.70
C VAL A 24 -41.91 -3.12 46.10
N ASN A 25 -40.59 -3.20 46.21
CA ASN A 25 -39.91 -3.06 47.51
C ASN A 25 -40.04 -1.63 48.08
N GLU A 26 -39.96 -0.60 47.23
CA GLU A 26 -40.20 0.79 47.62
C GLU A 26 -41.65 0.98 48.13
N ASP A 27 -42.64 0.41 47.44
CA ASP A 27 -44.04 0.42 47.88
C ASP A 27 -44.23 -0.31 49.21
N ILE A 28 -43.59 -1.46 49.41
CA ILE A 28 -43.62 -2.20 50.68
C ILE A 28 -43.02 -1.36 51.81
N GLU A 29 -41.90 -0.66 51.57
CA GLU A 29 -41.26 0.17 52.57
C GLU A 29 -42.09 1.41 52.93
N ALA A 30 -42.71 2.05 51.93
CA ALA A 30 -43.65 3.15 52.15
C ALA A 30 -44.86 2.68 53.00
N THR A 31 -45.41 1.51 52.68
CA THR A 31 -46.53 0.93 53.43
C THR A 31 -46.14 0.61 54.87
N LYS A 32 -44.93 0.08 55.11
CA LYS A 32 -44.40 -0.16 56.47
C LYS A 32 -44.26 1.14 57.27
N LYS A 33 -43.75 2.21 56.65
CA LYS A 33 -43.66 3.53 57.30
C LYS A 33 -45.05 4.06 57.67
N GLN A 34 -46.03 3.87 56.78
CA GLN A 34 -47.41 4.27 57.05
C GLN A 34 -48.05 3.46 58.18
N ILE A 35 -47.83 2.13 58.23
CA ILE A 35 -48.27 1.27 59.34
C ILE A 35 -47.68 1.75 60.67
N ASN A 36 -46.37 1.99 60.73
CA ASN A 36 -45.71 2.47 61.95
C ASN A 36 -46.27 3.84 62.41
N SER A 37 -46.58 4.73 61.47
CA SER A 37 -47.22 6.01 61.77
C SER A 37 -48.60 5.82 62.38
N LEU A 38 -49.41 4.89 61.84
CA LEU A 38 -50.74 4.59 62.36
C LEU A 38 -50.68 3.91 63.74
N GLU A 39 -49.70 3.03 63.98
CA GLU A 39 -49.49 2.42 65.30
C GLU A 39 -49.11 3.46 66.36
N LYS A 40 -48.27 4.44 66.00
CA LYS A 40 -47.93 5.55 66.88
C LYS A 40 -49.15 6.41 67.22
N GLN A 41 -49.95 6.77 66.21
CA GLN A 41 -51.20 7.51 66.42
C GLN A 41 -52.19 6.74 67.31
N LYS A 42 -52.28 5.41 67.14
CA LYS A 42 -53.11 4.54 67.99
C LYS A 42 -52.63 4.55 69.45
N ALA A 43 -51.32 4.55 69.69
CA ALA A 43 -50.76 4.64 71.04
C ALA A 43 -51.08 6.00 71.69
N GLU A 44 -50.89 7.10 70.96
CA GLU A 44 -51.22 8.46 71.43
C GLU A 44 -52.72 8.62 71.73
N LEU A 45 -53.61 8.06 70.89
CA LEU A 45 -55.06 8.07 71.17
C LEU A 45 -55.41 7.26 72.41
N LYS A 46 -54.75 6.11 72.63
CA LYS A 46 -54.98 5.26 73.80
C LYS A 46 -54.57 5.97 75.09
N GLU A 47 -53.45 6.68 75.09
CA GLU A 47 -53.00 7.50 76.22
C GLU A 47 -54.00 8.63 76.53
N LYS A 48 -54.48 9.33 75.50
CA LYS A 48 -55.53 10.36 75.65
C LYS A 48 -56.82 9.78 76.23
N TYR A 49 -57.23 8.59 75.78
CA TYR A 49 -58.41 7.90 76.31
C TYR A 49 -58.26 7.60 77.82
N LEU A 50 -57.12 7.04 78.23
CA LEU A 50 -56.83 6.74 79.64
C LEU A 50 -56.82 8.01 80.52
N ASN A 51 -56.25 9.11 80.03
CA ASN A 51 -56.27 10.37 80.76
C ASN A 51 -57.68 10.94 80.93
N LEU A 52 -58.54 10.81 79.90
CA LEU A 52 -59.93 11.24 79.99
C LEU A 52 -60.74 10.36 80.95
N GLU A 53 -60.49 9.05 80.96
CA GLU A 53 -61.10 8.11 81.91
C GLU A 53 -60.72 8.48 83.35
N PHE A 54 -59.44 8.77 83.61
CA PHE A 54 -58.98 9.26 84.92
C PHE A 54 -59.67 10.57 85.34
N TYR A 55 -59.85 11.51 84.41
CA TYR A 55 -60.50 12.80 84.69
C TYR A 55 -61.99 12.63 85.03
N ILE A 56 -62.66 11.67 84.40
CA ILE A 56 -64.06 11.33 84.71
C ILE A 56 -64.17 10.74 86.11
N ASP A 57 -63.24 9.85 86.50
CA ASP A 57 -63.23 9.26 87.84
C ASP A 57 -62.97 10.32 88.94
N GLU A 58 -62.06 11.27 88.70
CA GLU A 58 -61.80 12.39 89.61
C GLU A 58 -63.03 13.28 89.78
N LEU A 59 -63.73 13.59 88.68
CA LEU A 59 -64.97 14.37 88.73
C LEU A 59 -66.08 13.64 89.49
N ASN A 60 -66.22 12.33 89.32
CA ASN A 60 -67.20 11.54 90.06
C ASN A 60 -66.90 11.54 91.58
N SER A 61 -65.63 11.41 91.97
CA SER A 61 -65.19 11.50 93.37
C SER A 61 -65.50 12.88 93.99
N ASN A 62 -65.29 13.95 93.22
CA ASN A 62 -65.63 15.31 93.64
C ASN A 62 -67.15 15.52 93.81
N ILE A 63 -67.97 14.85 93.01
CA ILE A 63 -69.44 14.89 93.15
C ILE A 63 -69.87 14.17 94.43
N GLU A 64 -69.30 13.00 94.74
CA GLU A 64 -69.62 12.25 95.96
C GLU A 64 -69.26 13.05 97.23
N THR A 65 -68.11 13.73 97.25
CA THR A 65 -67.67 14.57 98.39
C THR A 65 -68.51 15.83 98.59
N LEU A 66 -69.04 16.42 97.51
CA LEU A 66 -69.97 17.54 97.60
C LEU A 66 -71.36 17.10 98.10
N GLN A 67 -71.81 15.90 97.74
CA GLN A 67 -73.07 15.36 98.23
C GLN A 67 -73.03 14.99 99.72
N SER A 68 -71.88 14.55 100.24
CA SER A 68 -71.72 14.28 101.67
C SER A 68 -71.70 15.56 102.51
N THR A 69 -71.03 16.61 102.05
CA THR A 69 -70.99 17.91 102.75
C THR A 69 -72.33 18.63 102.76
N PHE A 70 -73.18 18.45 101.75
CA PHE A 70 -74.52 19.04 101.73
C PHE A 70 -75.47 18.40 102.76
N ARG A 71 -75.26 17.13 103.13
CA ARG A 71 -76.08 16.43 104.14
C ARG A 71 -75.75 16.81 105.58
N GLU A 72 -74.54 17.30 105.85
CA GLU A 72 -74.12 17.66 107.21
C GLU A 72 -74.58 19.06 107.65
N ASN A 73 -75.01 19.92 106.71
CA ASN A 73 -75.36 21.31 106.98
C ASN A 73 -76.86 21.59 107.19
N GLU A 74 -77.75 20.59 107.11
CA GLU A 74 -79.21 20.79 107.33
C GLU A 74 -79.65 20.67 108.81
N ASP A 75 -78.78 20.25 109.74
CA ASP A 75 -79.22 19.75 111.07
C ASP A 75 -78.89 20.63 112.30
N GLY A 76 -78.58 21.93 112.18
CA GLY A 76 -78.59 22.76 113.42
C GLY A 76 -78.17 24.22 113.33
N ASN A 77 -79.09 25.13 113.69
CA ASN A 77 -78.90 26.02 114.84
C ASN A 77 -80.15 26.90 115.15
N GLU A 78 -80.60 26.92 116.40
CA GLU A 78 -81.56 27.87 116.99
C GLU A 78 -80.85 28.80 117.99
N SER A 79 -81.06 30.11 117.77
CA SER A 79 -80.96 31.34 118.59
C SER A 79 -80.10 31.42 119.87
N GLU A 80 -79.21 32.41 119.81
CA GLU A 80 -78.54 33.17 120.88
C GLU A 80 -79.51 34.00 121.74
N ASP A 81 -79.15 34.25 123.00
CA ASP A 81 -79.59 35.45 123.74
C ASP A 81 -78.48 35.92 124.68
N GLU A 82 -78.14 37.21 124.55
CA GLU A 82 -77.00 37.92 125.14
C GLU A 82 -77.21 38.26 126.63
N SER A 83 -76.21 37.99 127.46
CA SER A 83 -76.07 38.58 128.80
C SER A 83 -74.81 39.43 128.82
N GLU A 84 -74.97 40.76 128.93
CA GLU A 84 -73.91 41.70 129.30
C GLU A 84 -73.19 41.18 130.56
N GLY A 85 -71.92 40.79 130.40
CA GLY A 85 -71.17 40.12 131.46
C GLY A 85 -70.65 41.07 132.54
N ASP A 86 -70.67 40.63 133.81
CA ASP A 86 -69.92 41.22 134.92
C ASP A 86 -68.43 41.45 134.55
N PHE A 87 -67.73 42.35 135.25
CA PHE A 87 -66.33 42.74 134.97
C PHE A 87 -65.38 41.55 134.68
N PHE A 88 -65.57 40.41 135.36
CA PHE A 88 -64.76 39.20 135.17
C PHE A 88 -65.08 38.44 133.87
N THR A 89 -66.33 38.45 133.40
CA THR A 89 -66.71 37.88 132.10
C THR A 89 -66.18 38.74 130.96
N LEU A 90 -66.27 40.06 131.05
CA LEU A 90 -65.66 40.96 130.06
C LEU A 90 -64.13 40.83 130.03
N LEU A 91 -63.50 40.67 131.20
CA LEU A 91 -62.06 40.40 131.30
C LEU A 91 -61.70 39.05 130.68
N SER A 92 -62.50 38.01 130.92
CA SER A 92 -62.29 36.68 130.31
C SER A 92 -62.48 36.71 128.79
N GLU A 93 -63.44 37.47 128.28
CA GLU A 93 -63.65 37.70 126.85
C GLU A 93 -62.46 38.44 126.25
N LEU A 94 -61.99 39.52 126.88
CA LEU A 94 -60.78 40.25 126.49
C LEU A 94 -59.53 39.37 126.52
N GLU A 95 -59.37 38.51 127.54
CA GLU A 95 -58.26 37.55 127.63
C GLU A 95 -58.36 36.48 126.53
N SER A 96 -59.57 36.04 126.20
CA SER A 96 -59.82 35.09 125.10
C SER A 96 -59.56 35.71 123.73
N GLU A 97 -59.93 36.97 123.54
CA GLU A 97 -59.69 37.74 122.34
C GLU A 97 -58.20 38.08 122.19
N GLU A 98 -57.51 38.40 123.29
CA GLU A 98 -56.05 38.55 123.31
C GLU A 98 -55.36 37.23 122.94
N ALA A 99 -55.85 36.10 123.44
CA ALA A 99 -55.34 34.78 123.08
C ALA A 99 -55.60 34.44 121.60
N ALA A 100 -56.79 34.76 121.07
CA ALA A 100 -57.14 34.56 119.67
C ALA A 100 -56.28 35.43 118.73
N LEU A 101 -56.13 36.72 119.05
CA LEU A 101 -55.27 37.65 118.31
C LEU A 101 -53.80 37.24 118.36
N LYS A 102 -53.31 36.71 119.48
CA LYS A 102 -51.96 36.12 119.56
C LYS A 102 -51.84 34.89 118.66
N GLY A 103 -52.87 34.03 118.62
CA GLY A 103 -52.93 32.87 117.72
C GLY A 103 -52.91 33.27 116.24
N GLU A 104 -53.72 34.25 115.85
CA GLU A 104 -53.72 34.79 114.49
C GLU A 104 -52.37 35.41 114.14
N LEU A 105 -51.79 36.23 115.02
CA LEU A 105 -50.49 36.86 114.81
C LEU A 105 -49.39 35.80 114.64
N GLN A 106 -49.45 34.70 115.40
CA GLN A 106 -48.56 33.57 115.24
C GLN A 106 -48.78 32.86 113.88
N SER A 107 -50.03 32.67 113.45
CA SER A 107 -50.35 32.09 112.15
C SER A 107 -49.85 32.95 110.98
N TYR A 108 -49.96 34.28 111.07
CA TYR A 108 -49.42 35.21 110.08
C TYR A 108 -47.89 35.18 110.05
N GLN A 109 -47.24 35.06 111.21
CA GLN A 109 -45.78 34.89 111.27
C GLN A 109 -45.33 33.57 110.62
N GLU A 110 -46.07 32.48 110.82
CA GLU A 110 -45.81 31.20 110.16
C GLU A 110 -46.02 31.30 108.64
N LEU A 111 -47.12 31.90 108.19
CA LEU A 111 -47.38 32.14 106.77
C LEU A 111 -46.27 32.99 106.13
N GLN A 112 -45.81 34.05 106.81
CA GLN A 112 -44.72 34.88 106.33
C GLN A 112 -43.41 34.10 106.19
N ARG A 113 -43.12 33.16 107.11
CA ARG A 113 -41.96 32.27 107.00
C ARG A 113 -42.08 31.32 105.82
N THR A 114 -43.26 30.73 105.61
CA THR A 114 -43.53 29.84 104.47
C THR A 114 -43.39 30.56 103.15
N LEU A 115 -44.02 31.73 102.98
CA LEU A 115 -43.89 32.54 101.77
C LEU A 115 -42.44 32.98 101.51
N ALA A 116 -41.69 33.31 102.56
CA ALA A 116 -40.26 33.64 102.42
C ALA A 116 -39.42 32.42 101.99
N HIS A 117 -39.77 31.22 102.47
CA HIS A 117 -39.15 29.98 102.04
C HIS A 117 -39.47 29.69 100.56
N ASP A 118 -40.75 29.72 100.17
CA ASP A 118 -41.19 29.49 98.80
C ASP A 118 -40.54 30.48 97.82
N ARG A 119 -40.48 31.76 98.20
CA ARG A 119 -39.79 32.78 97.41
C ARG A 119 -38.31 32.42 97.18
N ARG A 120 -37.59 31.93 98.18
CA ARG A 120 -36.19 31.49 98.01
C ARG A 120 -36.10 30.25 97.12
N THR A 121 -37.00 29.29 97.28
CA THR A 121 -37.04 28.06 96.49
C THR A 121 -37.29 28.36 95.02
N LEU A 122 -38.28 29.20 94.71
CA LEU A 122 -38.58 29.65 93.36
C LEU A 122 -37.42 30.45 92.75
N LEU A 123 -36.79 31.33 93.53
CA LEU A 123 -35.64 32.12 93.05
C LEU A 123 -34.44 31.21 92.75
N SER A 124 -34.20 30.19 93.58
CA SER A 124 -33.19 29.16 93.30
C SER A 124 -33.52 28.36 92.04
N SER A 125 -34.77 27.90 91.88
CA SER A 125 -35.23 27.18 90.68
C SER A 125 -35.04 28.04 89.42
N ASN A 126 -35.44 29.31 89.45
CA ASN A 126 -35.28 30.24 88.34
C ASN A 126 -33.80 30.42 87.96
N THR A 127 -32.89 30.57 88.95
CA THR A 127 -31.45 30.63 88.66
C THR A 127 -30.89 29.34 88.04
N LYS A 128 -31.47 28.16 88.34
CA LYS A 128 -31.08 26.89 87.70
C LYS A 128 -31.54 26.85 86.25
N ILE A 129 -32.82 27.15 86.00
CA ILE A 129 -33.40 27.20 84.66
C ILE A 129 -32.64 28.19 83.77
N GLN A 130 -32.27 29.35 84.31
CA GLN A 130 -31.50 30.35 83.57
C GLN A 130 -30.13 29.80 83.14
N LYS A 131 -29.43 29.09 84.02
CA LYS A 131 -28.15 28.45 83.69
C LYS A 131 -28.29 27.34 82.65
N GLU A 132 -29.34 26.52 82.76
CA GLU A 132 -29.66 25.48 81.78
C GLU A 132 -29.94 26.09 80.41
N LEU A 133 -30.74 27.17 80.36
CA LEU A 133 -31.01 27.91 79.14
C LEU A 133 -29.74 28.47 78.49
N ASP A 134 -28.81 29.01 79.29
CA ASP A 134 -27.56 29.56 78.76
C ASP A 134 -26.63 28.45 78.23
N ILE A 135 -26.61 27.27 78.87
CA ILE A 135 -25.91 26.09 78.36
C ILE A 135 -26.51 25.65 77.02
N ASP A 136 -27.83 25.60 76.91
CA ASP A 136 -28.48 25.16 75.68
C ASP A 136 -28.30 26.17 74.53
N LYS A 137 -28.27 27.48 74.83
CA LYS A 137 -27.88 28.50 73.84
C LYS A 137 -26.48 28.26 73.30
N GLN A 138 -25.52 27.98 74.17
CA GLN A 138 -24.14 27.66 73.75
C GLN A 138 -24.09 26.41 72.87
N LYS A 139 -24.82 25.34 73.24
CA LYS A 139 -24.91 24.14 72.40
C LYS A 139 -25.51 24.40 71.03
N VAL A 140 -26.55 25.23 70.95
CA VAL A 140 -27.17 25.61 69.68
C VAL A 140 -26.17 26.38 68.81
N GLU A 141 -25.42 27.32 69.40
CA GLU A 141 -24.40 28.08 68.68
C GLU A 141 -23.26 27.19 68.17
N THR A 142 -22.79 26.23 68.97
CA THR A 142 -21.77 25.26 68.50
C THR A 142 -22.31 24.41 67.35
N LEU A 143 -23.53 23.88 67.47
CA LEU A 143 -24.14 23.08 66.40
C LEU A 143 -24.36 23.90 65.12
N GLN A 144 -24.71 25.19 65.24
CA GLN A 144 -24.83 26.08 64.08
C GLN A 144 -23.50 26.30 63.38
N ASN A 145 -22.40 26.43 64.14
CA ASN A 145 -21.06 26.54 63.57
C ASN A 145 -20.62 25.23 62.89
N ASP A 146 -20.87 24.09 63.52
CA ASP A 146 -20.57 22.77 62.95
C ASP A 146 -21.33 22.55 61.63
N VAL A 147 -22.61 22.94 61.57
CA VAL A 147 -23.42 22.84 60.35
C VAL A 147 -22.84 23.71 59.23
N ARG A 148 -22.34 24.92 59.55
CA ARG A 148 -21.68 25.77 58.55
C ARG A 148 -20.40 25.13 58.03
N GLU A 149 -19.57 24.59 58.91
CA GLU A 149 -18.33 23.91 58.50
C GLU A 149 -18.62 22.70 57.62
N ILE A 150 -19.66 21.92 57.94
CA ILE A 150 -20.09 20.79 57.11
C ILE A 150 -20.59 21.26 55.74
N ASP A 151 -21.37 22.35 55.68
CA ASP A 151 -21.88 22.90 54.42
C ASP A 151 -20.76 23.44 53.52
N ASP A 152 -19.76 24.11 54.09
CA ASP A 152 -18.59 24.59 53.37
C ASP A 152 -17.74 23.41 52.84
N ASN A 153 -17.50 22.38 53.67
CA ASN A 153 -16.84 21.16 53.24
C ASN A 153 -17.60 20.43 52.11
N LEU A 154 -18.94 20.42 52.17
CA LEU A 154 -19.77 19.82 51.14
C LEU A 154 -19.65 20.57 49.81
N LYS A 155 -19.65 21.90 49.84
CA LYS A 155 -19.42 22.73 48.64
C LYS A 155 -18.04 22.48 48.04
N ASP A 156 -17.00 22.40 48.88
CA ASP A 156 -15.64 22.11 48.41
C ASP A 156 -15.54 20.73 47.75
N LEU A 157 -16.17 19.71 48.36
CA LEU A 157 -16.24 18.36 47.77
C LEU A 157 -17.01 18.35 46.44
N GLN A 158 -18.09 19.13 46.34
CA GLN A 158 -18.85 19.29 45.10
C GLN A 158 -17.97 19.88 43.98
N VAL A 159 -17.23 20.95 44.28
CA VAL A 159 -16.31 21.57 43.31
C VAL A 159 -15.21 20.59 42.90
N GLN A 160 -14.64 19.84 43.83
CA GLN A 160 -13.63 18.82 43.51
C GLN A 160 -14.19 17.71 42.62
N LEU A 161 -15.45 17.30 42.86
CA LEU A 161 -16.12 16.30 42.05
C LEU A 161 -16.37 16.81 40.62
N ASP A 162 -16.80 18.06 40.46
CA ASP A 162 -17.00 18.68 39.16
C ASP A 162 -15.68 18.77 38.37
N ILE A 163 -14.59 19.21 39.01
CA ILE A 163 -13.26 19.26 38.40
C ILE A 163 -12.82 17.87 37.94
N LYS A 164 -12.98 16.85 38.79
CA LYS A 164 -12.63 15.47 38.43
C LYS A 164 -13.49 14.92 37.31
N THR A 165 -14.76 15.30 37.25
CA THR A 165 -15.68 14.89 36.18
C THR A 165 -15.27 15.49 34.84
N VAL A 166 -14.91 16.77 34.82
CA VAL A 166 -14.36 17.43 33.62
C VAL A 166 -13.07 16.73 33.16
N HIS A 167 -12.14 16.51 34.08
CA HIS A 167 -10.87 15.84 33.76
C HIS A 167 -11.08 14.41 33.23
N LEU A 168 -12.01 13.65 33.82
CA LEU A 168 -12.34 12.31 33.33
C LEU A 168 -12.89 12.37 31.89
N ASN A 169 -13.76 13.32 31.58
CA ASN A 169 -14.30 13.49 30.23
C ASN A 169 -13.20 13.86 29.22
N GLU A 170 -12.25 14.71 29.60
CA GLU A 170 -11.08 15.04 28.76
C GLU A 170 -10.22 13.80 28.47
N VAL A 171 -9.98 12.96 29.49
CA VAL A 171 -9.22 11.71 29.32
C VAL A 171 -9.97 10.74 28.41
N VAL A 172 -11.29 10.58 28.59
CA VAL A 172 -12.12 9.74 27.73
C VAL A 172 -12.07 10.21 26.28
N GLN A 173 -12.18 11.51 26.04
CA GLN A 173 -12.07 12.07 24.69
C GLN A 173 -10.69 11.79 24.09
N ARG A 174 -9.62 12.01 24.85
CA ARG A 174 -8.26 11.75 24.39
C ARG A 174 -8.01 10.27 24.08
N CYS A 175 -8.59 9.36 24.86
CA CYS A 175 -8.55 7.93 24.55
C CYS A 175 -9.29 7.60 23.25
N ALA A 176 -10.45 8.21 23.00
CA ALA A 176 -11.19 8.03 21.76
C ALA A 176 -10.39 8.55 20.54
N ASP A 177 -9.76 9.72 20.66
CA ASP A 177 -8.94 10.31 19.61
C ASP A 177 -7.72 9.41 19.29
N LEU A 178 -7.03 8.92 20.33
CA LEU A 178 -5.90 7.99 20.16
C LEU A 178 -6.31 6.65 19.54
N GLN A 179 -7.49 6.14 19.90
CA GLN A 179 -8.03 4.91 19.31
C GLN A 179 -8.34 5.11 17.82
N GLN A 180 -8.83 6.29 17.42
CA GLN A 180 -9.05 6.62 16.02
C GLN A 180 -7.72 6.74 15.26
N GLU A 181 -6.71 7.39 15.85
CA GLU A 181 -5.38 7.50 15.26
C GLU A 181 -4.74 6.10 15.05
N GLU A 182 -4.90 5.18 16.00
CA GLU A 182 -4.43 3.80 15.88
C GLU A 182 -5.11 3.07 14.70
N LEU A 183 -6.42 3.27 14.52
CA LEU A 183 -7.16 2.70 13.39
C LEU A 183 -6.66 3.25 12.06
N ASP A 184 -6.50 4.57 11.96
CA ASP A 184 -6.04 5.24 10.74
C ASP A 184 -4.63 4.74 10.34
N ILE A 185 -3.69 4.67 11.30
CA ILE A 185 -2.34 4.14 11.08
C ILE A 185 -2.39 2.67 10.65
N THR A 186 -3.26 1.86 11.26
CA THR A 186 -3.40 0.44 10.92
C THR A 186 -3.92 0.25 9.49
N GLU A 187 -4.88 1.07 9.06
CA GLU A 187 -5.40 1.06 7.69
C GLU A 187 -4.34 1.51 6.68
N GLU A 188 -3.57 2.56 6.97
CA GLU A 188 -2.45 3.02 6.15
C GLU A 188 -1.39 1.93 6.00
N LEU A 189 -0.93 1.33 7.11
CA LEU A 189 0.05 0.25 7.09
C LEU A 189 -0.43 -0.96 6.28
N LYS A 190 -1.72 -1.29 6.39
CA LYS A 190 -2.31 -2.38 5.59
C LYS A 190 -2.28 -2.05 4.11
N ARG A 191 -2.69 -0.84 3.73
CA ARG A 191 -2.72 -0.39 2.33
C ARG A 191 -1.32 -0.35 1.72
N ASP A 192 -0.36 0.21 2.45
CA ASP A 192 1.04 0.29 2.02
C ASP A 192 1.68 -1.09 1.93
N GLY A 193 1.40 -1.96 2.91
CA GLY A 193 1.83 -3.35 2.90
C GLY A 193 1.28 -4.13 1.69
N GLU A 194 -0.01 -3.98 1.39
CA GLU A 194 -0.64 -4.60 0.22
C GLU A 194 -0.04 -4.08 -1.10
N SER A 195 0.23 -2.77 -1.19
CA SER A 195 0.89 -2.17 -2.36
C SER A 195 2.31 -2.71 -2.54
N LEU A 196 3.11 -2.72 -1.47
CA LEU A 196 4.49 -3.20 -1.51
C LEU A 196 4.57 -4.67 -1.91
N VAL A 197 3.68 -5.51 -1.37
CA VAL A 197 3.61 -6.93 -1.75
C VAL A 197 3.27 -7.09 -3.23
N LYS A 198 2.35 -6.27 -3.76
CA LYS A 198 2.00 -6.29 -5.19
C LYS A 198 3.18 -5.88 -6.07
N ASP A 199 3.90 -4.84 -5.69
CA ASP A 199 5.06 -4.35 -6.43
C ASP A 199 6.21 -5.36 -6.42
N LEU A 200 6.50 -5.97 -5.26
CA LEU A 200 7.50 -7.02 -5.12
C LEU A 200 7.14 -8.26 -5.95
N ARG A 201 5.87 -8.68 -5.97
CA ARG A 201 5.41 -9.80 -6.81
C ARG A 201 5.59 -9.50 -8.30
N LYS A 202 5.34 -8.26 -8.72
CA LYS A 202 5.56 -7.84 -10.10
C LYS A 202 7.05 -7.89 -10.43
N GLN A 203 7.90 -7.33 -9.57
CA GLN A 203 9.35 -7.36 -9.75
C GLN A 203 9.91 -8.80 -9.79
N GLU A 204 9.41 -9.69 -8.94
CA GLU A 204 9.76 -11.11 -8.95
C GLU A 204 9.36 -11.79 -10.28
N SER A 205 8.19 -11.46 -10.80
CA SER A 205 7.71 -11.95 -12.10
C SER A 205 8.61 -11.47 -13.24
N ASP A 206 8.91 -10.17 -13.29
CA ASP A 206 9.75 -9.55 -14.31
C ASP A 206 11.17 -10.16 -14.29
N GLN A 207 11.75 -10.35 -13.11
CA GLN A 207 13.07 -10.99 -12.95
C GLN A 207 13.07 -12.46 -13.38
N ARG A 208 11.98 -13.20 -13.13
CA ARG A 208 11.83 -14.58 -13.61
C ARG A 208 11.79 -14.64 -15.13
N GLU A 209 11.07 -13.73 -15.78
CA GLU A 209 11.01 -13.66 -17.24
C GLU A 209 12.37 -13.31 -17.84
N GLU A 210 13.09 -12.35 -17.26
CA GLU A 210 14.43 -11.97 -17.69
C GLU A 210 15.42 -13.14 -17.55
N LEU A 211 15.40 -13.84 -16.40
CA LEU A 211 16.24 -15.02 -16.17
C LEU A 211 15.95 -16.13 -17.18
N LEU A 212 14.67 -16.38 -17.48
CA LEU A 212 14.26 -17.40 -18.45
C LEU A 212 14.72 -17.03 -19.88
N SER A 213 14.65 -15.75 -20.24
CA SER A 213 15.19 -15.24 -21.51
C SER A 213 16.70 -15.43 -21.60
N ALA A 214 17.44 -15.08 -20.53
CA ALA A 214 18.89 -15.25 -20.46
C ALA A 214 19.30 -16.73 -20.57
N GLN A 215 18.59 -17.63 -19.89
CA GLN A 215 18.82 -19.09 -19.99
C GLN A 215 18.62 -19.60 -21.42
N LYS A 216 17.58 -19.14 -22.13
CA LYS A 216 17.37 -19.51 -23.54
C LYS A 216 18.51 -19.02 -24.43
N GLN A 217 18.99 -17.79 -24.22
CA GLN A 217 20.14 -17.25 -24.96
C GLN A 217 21.42 -18.04 -24.68
N GLU A 218 21.66 -18.41 -23.42
CA GLU A 218 22.79 -19.25 -23.02
C GLU A 218 22.74 -20.63 -23.70
N GLU A 219 21.57 -21.27 -23.74
CA GLU A 219 21.38 -22.54 -24.44
C GLU A 219 21.66 -22.40 -25.95
N GLU A 220 21.17 -21.33 -26.59
CA GLU A 220 21.43 -21.06 -28.01
C GLU A 220 22.91 -20.83 -28.29
N LEU A 221 23.59 -20.03 -27.46
CA LEU A 221 25.02 -19.79 -27.57
C LEU A 221 25.82 -21.08 -27.37
N THR A 222 25.43 -21.92 -26.41
CA THR A 222 26.05 -23.22 -26.16
C THR A 222 25.91 -24.14 -27.38
N LYS A 223 24.71 -24.20 -27.98
CA LYS A 223 24.46 -24.96 -29.22
C LYS A 223 25.30 -24.42 -30.39
N ARG A 224 25.36 -23.11 -30.57
CA ARG A 224 26.18 -22.46 -31.62
C ARG A 224 27.66 -22.72 -31.41
N PHE A 225 28.15 -22.62 -30.17
CA PHE A 225 29.54 -22.90 -29.82
C PHE A 225 29.90 -24.35 -30.16
N ALA A 226 29.08 -25.33 -29.76
CA ALA A 226 29.28 -26.73 -30.09
C ALA A 226 29.29 -26.98 -31.61
N ALA A 227 28.42 -26.31 -32.37
CA ALA A 227 28.40 -26.40 -33.83
C ALA A 227 29.68 -25.83 -34.46
N ILE A 228 30.12 -24.65 -34.02
CA ILE A 228 31.37 -24.02 -34.48
C ILE A 228 32.57 -24.90 -34.13
N GLN A 229 32.61 -25.49 -32.93
CA GLN A 229 33.67 -26.38 -32.49
C GLN A 229 33.75 -27.63 -33.38
N ARG A 230 32.61 -28.26 -33.70
CA ARG A 230 32.55 -29.39 -34.64
C ARG A 230 33.01 -29.00 -36.04
N LEU A 231 32.61 -27.83 -36.54
CA LEU A 231 33.02 -27.33 -37.85
C LEU A 231 34.54 -27.13 -37.90
N LYS A 232 35.11 -26.46 -36.88
CA LYS A 232 36.55 -26.26 -36.76
C LYS A 232 37.31 -27.58 -36.69
N GLN A 233 36.82 -28.53 -35.90
CA GLN A 233 37.43 -29.86 -35.81
C GLN A 233 37.45 -30.54 -37.19
N LYS A 234 36.32 -30.50 -37.91
CA LYS A 234 36.25 -31.05 -39.28
C LYS A 234 37.26 -30.40 -40.22
N THR A 235 37.40 -29.08 -40.18
CA THR A 235 38.39 -28.36 -41.01
C THR A 235 39.83 -28.72 -40.64
N VAL A 236 40.12 -28.87 -39.34
CA VAL A 236 41.43 -29.34 -38.87
C VAL A 236 41.71 -30.76 -39.36
N ASP A 237 40.74 -31.66 -39.26
CA ASP A 237 40.88 -33.04 -39.74
C ASP A 237 41.05 -33.10 -41.26
N GLU A 238 40.30 -32.29 -42.02
CA GLU A 238 40.46 -32.12 -43.48
C GLU A 238 41.87 -31.64 -43.84
N LYS A 239 42.38 -30.60 -43.17
CA LYS A 239 43.73 -30.07 -43.38
C LYS A 239 44.81 -31.06 -42.99
N THR A 240 44.63 -31.79 -41.89
CA THR A 240 45.54 -32.86 -41.45
C THR A 240 45.60 -33.98 -42.49
N ASN A 241 44.44 -34.37 -43.05
CA ASN A 241 44.37 -35.36 -44.13
C ASN A 241 45.01 -34.87 -45.44
N GLU A 242 44.81 -33.62 -45.82
CA GLU A 242 45.51 -33.00 -46.97
C GLU A 242 47.03 -33.00 -46.77
N LEU A 243 47.49 -32.66 -45.56
CA LEU A 243 48.90 -32.66 -45.21
C LEU A 243 49.47 -34.08 -45.27
N HIS A 244 48.78 -35.08 -44.74
CA HIS A 244 49.19 -36.48 -44.86
C HIS A 244 49.22 -36.98 -46.31
N LYS A 245 48.24 -36.59 -47.15
CA LYS A 245 48.23 -36.95 -48.58
C LYS A 245 49.41 -36.33 -49.32
N THR A 246 49.68 -35.04 -49.09
CA THR A 246 50.81 -34.33 -49.72
C THR A 246 52.17 -34.83 -49.22
N HIS A 247 52.26 -35.33 -47.98
CA HIS A 247 53.49 -35.93 -47.44
C HIS A 247 53.58 -37.44 -47.67
N SER A 248 52.59 -38.05 -48.32
CA SER A 248 52.65 -39.47 -48.65
C SER A 248 53.69 -39.73 -49.73
N ILE A 249 54.54 -40.71 -49.47
CA ILE A 249 55.55 -41.20 -50.42
C ILE A 249 54.90 -41.56 -51.76
N SER A 250 53.66 -42.04 -51.76
CA SER A 250 52.92 -42.38 -52.98
C SER A 250 52.58 -41.14 -53.82
N SER A 251 52.19 -40.02 -53.20
CA SER A 251 51.98 -38.75 -53.91
C SER A 251 53.27 -38.26 -54.53
N TRP A 252 54.37 -38.29 -53.77
CA TRP A 252 55.69 -37.88 -54.25
C TRP A 252 56.19 -38.75 -55.39
N GLN A 253 55.95 -40.06 -55.33
CA GLN A 253 56.26 -41.00 -56.41
C GLN A 253 55.46 -40.69 -57.67
N ASN A 254 54.17 -40.36 -57.54
CA ASN A 254 53.32 -40.00 -58.66
C ASN A 254 53.77 -38.67 -59.29
N ASP A 255 54.01 -37.63 -58.47
CA ASP A 255 54.51 -36.33 -58.93
C ASP A 255 55.86 -36.46 -59.61
N ARG A 256 56.78 -37.25 -59.04
CA ARG A 256 58.07 -37.56 -59.64
C ARG A 256 57.92 -38.31 -60.98
N SER A 257 56.98 -39.24 -61.07
CA SER A 257 56.68 -39.95 -62.33
C SER A 257 56.16 -38.99 -63.39
N LEU A 258 55.22 -38.11 -63.03
CA LEU A 258 54.67 -37.07 -63.89
C LEU A 258 55.74 -36.10 -64.38
N LEU A 259 56.58 -35.60 -63.47
CA LEU A 259 57.72 -34.74 -63.79
C LEU A 259 58.74 -35.45 -64.67
N SER A 260 59.05 -36.72 -64.39
CA SER A 260 59.95 -37.53 -65.22
C SER A 260 59.39 -37.74 -66.62
N GLY A 261 58.08 -37.98 -66.74
CA GLY A 261 57.38 -38.06 -68.02
C GLY A 261 57.45 -36.76 -68.82
N LYS A 262 57.18 -35.62 -68.16
CA LYS A 262 57.35 -34.29 -68.76
C LYS A 262 58.80 -34.04 -69.22
N LEU A 263 59.78 -34.40 -68.40
CA LEU A 263 61.20 -34.25 -68.72
C LEU A 263 61.61 -35.11 -69.92
N ARG A 264 61.14 -36.36 -70.01
CA ARG A 264 61.39 -37.24 -71.17
C ARG A 264 60.79 -36.67 -72.44
N LYS A 265 59.54 -36.18 -72.39
CA LYS A 265 58.89 -35.52 -73.52
C LYS A 265 59.69 -34.30 -73.99
N ALA A 266 60.06 -33.40 -73.07
CA ALA A 266 60.87 -32.23 -73.37
C ALA A 266 62.24 -32.61 -73.98
N LYS A 267 62.92 -33.62 -73.43
CA LYS A 267 64.20 -34.11 -73.97
C LYS A 267 64.05 -34.68 -75.39
N THR A 268 63.00 -35.43 -75.65
CA THR A 268 62.72 -36.01 -76.98
C THR A 268 62.41 -34.91 -77.99
N GLN A 269 61.62 -33.92 -77.59
CA GLN A 269 61.32 -32.76 -78.41
C GLN A 269 62.59 -31.97 -78.74
N LEU A 270 63.44 -31.70 -77.75
CA LEU A 270 64.74 -31.05 -77.96
C LEU A 270 65.64 -31.83 -78.94
N GLN A 271 65.72 -33.15 -78.82
CA GLN A 271 66.50 -33.97 -79.75
C GLN A 271 65.96 -33.91 -81.18
N THR A 272 64.64 -33.89 -81.33
CA THR A 272 63.98 -33.77 -82.64
C THR A 272 64.28 -32.42 -83.27
N GLU A 273 64.20 -31.34 -82.49
CA GLU A 273 64.58 -29.99 -82.94
C GLU A 273 66.06 -29.91 -83.36
N ILE A 274 66.98 -30.51 -82.57
CA ILE A 274 68.41 -30.56 -82.94
C ILE A 274 68.61 -31.28 -84.28
N ALA A 275 67.93 -32.41 -84.50
CA ALA A 275 68.02 -33.16 -85.75
C ALA A 275 67.45 -32.36 -86.93
N ASN A 276 66.31 -31.69 -86.75
CA ASN A 276 65.71 -30.82 -87.74
C ASN A 276 66.64 -29.66 -88.12
N LEU A 277 67.26 -29.02 -87.13
CA LEU A 277 68.19 -27.91 -87.32
C LEU A 277 69.45 -28.37 -88.08
N LYS A 278 69.97 -29.56 -87.79
CA LYS A 278 71.07 -30.15 -88.55
C LYS A 278 70.69 -30.40 -90.01
N ASN A 279 69.53 -31.01 -90.26
CA ASN A 279 69.03 -31.24 -91.62
C ASN A 279 68.79 -29.92 -92.38
N ALA A 280 68.30 -28.89 -91.69
CA ALA A 280 68.11 -27.55 -92.28
C ALA A 280 69.46 -26.92 -92.69
N LYS A 281 70.49 -27.02 -91.83
CA LYS A 281 71.85 -26.57 -92.17
C LYS A 281 72.41 -27.30 -93.40
N GLU A 282 72.25 -28.62 -93.46
CA GLU A 282 72.70 -29.40 -94.62
C GLU A 282 71.97 -29.02 -95.92
N ARG A 283 70.66 -28.75 -95.85
CA ARG A 283 69.91 -28.22 -97.00
C ARG A 283 70.38 -26.83 -97.40
N GLN A 284 70.64 -25.95 -96.44
CA GLN A 284 71.13 -24.60 -96.70
C GLN A 284 72.48 -24.64 -97.40
N GLU A 285 73.42 -25.48 -96.96
CA GLU A 285 74.71 -25.66 -97.64
C GLU A 285 74.55 -26.22 -99.06
N LYS A 286 73.61 -27.16 -99.29
CA LYS A 286 73.30 -27.66 -100.65
C LYS A 286 72.75 -26.56 -101.55
N ILE A 287 71.79 -25.76 -101.06
CA ILE A 287 71.23 -24.63 -101.81
C ILE A 287 72.32 -23.60 -102.11
N LYS A 288 73.20 -23.34 -101.13
CA LYS A 288 74.35 -22.44 -101.29
C LYS A 288 75.31 -22.90 -102.39
N ALA A 289 75.59 -24.20 -102.45
CA ALA A 289 76.36 -24.78 -103.53
C ALA A 289 75.64 -24.67 -104.89
N GLN A 290 74.33 -24.89 -104.95
CA GLN A 290 73.54 -24.76 -106.18
C GLN A 290 73.54 -23.32 -106.72
N PHE A 291 73.36 -22.31 -105.86
CA PHE A 291 73.41 -20.91 -106.26
C PHE A 291 74.76 -20.52 -106.85
N LYS A 292 75.86 -20.94 -106.22
CA LYS A 292 77.21 -20.76 -106.77
C LYS A 292 77.40 -21.42 -108.13
N THR A 293 76.80 -22.60 -108.32
CA THR A 293 76.88 -23.33 -109.60
C THR A 293 76.11 -22.62 -110.71
N LEU A 294 74.92 -22.08 -110.42
CA LEU A 294 74.03 -21.45 -111.40
C LEU A 294 74.40 -19.99 -111.73
N LEU A 295 74.85 -19.23 -110.73
CA LEU A 295 75.05 -17.78 -110.84
C LEU A 295 76.53 -17.38 -110.95
N GLY A 296 77.45 -18.34 -110.81
CA GLY A 296 78.91 -18.14 -110.86
C GLY A 296 79.54 -18.15 -109.47
N GLU A 297 80.85 -18.44 -109.39
CA GLU A 297 81.58 -18.52 -108.11
C GLU A 297 81.60 -17.19 -107.32
N ASP A 298 81.32 -16.08 -108.00
CA ASP A 298 81.19 -14.74 -107.43
C ASP A 298 79.87 -14.51 -106.67
N ASP A 299 78.92 -15.47 -106.70
CA ASP A 299 77.70 -15.42 -105.87
C ASP A 299 77.97 -15.92 -104.43
N PRO A 300 77.49 -15.24 -103.37
CA PRO A 300 77.66 -15.70 -101.98
C PRO A 300 76.99 -17.06 -101.69
N GLY A 301 76.18 -17.57 -102.61
CA GLY A 301 75.35 -18.76 -102.50
C GLY A 301 74.00 -18.48 -101.84
N ASP A 302 73.55 -17.24 -101.87
CA ASP A 302 72.25 -16.80 -101.36
C ASP A 302 71.40 -16.15 -102.47
N GLY A 303 71.86 -16.18 -103.73
CA GLY A 303 71.15 -15.60 -104.87
C GLY A 303 71.20 -14.08 -104.92
N THR A 304 72.12 -13.43 -104.18
CA THR A 304 72.29 -11.98 -104.18
C THR A 304 73.44 -11.47 -105.06
N GLY A 305 74.12 -12.38 -105.78
CA GLY A 305 75.21 -12.06 -106.70
C GLY A 305 74.78 -11.17 -107.86
N MET A 306 75.77 -10.51 -108.46
CA MET A 306 75.57 -9.53 -109.54
C MET A 306 74.73 -10.10 -110.70
N ARG A 307 75.00 -11.36 -111.07
CA ARG A 307 74.32 -12.07 -112.15
C ARG A 307 72.84 -12.35 -111.88
N ALA A 308 72.46 -12.59 -110.63
CA ALA A 308 71.06 -12.75 -110.23
C ALA A 308 70.29 -11.43 -110.32
N LYS A 309 70.93 -10.33 -109.91
CA LYS A 309 70.36 -8.98 -110.00
C LYS A 309 70.16 -8.55 -111.46
N ASP A 310 71.06 -8.94 -112.35
CA ASP A 310 70.92 -8.67 -113.79
C ASP A 310 69.77 -9.46 -114.42
N MET A 311 69.58 -10.74 -114.02
CA MET A 311 68.43 -11.54 -114.46
C MET A 311 67.10 -10.98 -113.97
N VAL A 312 67.01 -10.55 -112.70
CA VAL A 312 65.79 -9.96 -112.13
C VAL A 312 65.50 -8.59 -112.75
N ARG A 313 66.52 -7.76 -113.02
CA ARG A 313 66.34 -6.49 -113.75
C ARG A 313 65.74 -6.70 -115.13
N ALA A 314 66.19 -7.73 -115.86
CA ALA A 314 65.64 -8.06 -117.17
C ALA A 314 64.15 -8.47 -117.10
N GLU A 315 63.71 -9.20 -116.07
CA GLU A 315 62.30 -9.58 -115.92
C GLU A 315 61.42 -8.41 -115.43
N ILE A 316 61.94 -7.54 -114.56
CA ILE A 316 61.22 -6.32 -114.10
C ILE A 316 60.97 -5.37 -115.28
N GLU A 317 61.96 -5.16 -116.15
CA GLU A 317 61.80 -4.34 -117.37
C GLU A 317 60.77 -4.95 -118.35
N ARG A 318 60.56 -6.27 -118.28
CA ARG A 318 59.56 -6.97 -119.09
C ARG A 318 58.13 -6.78 -118.54
N ILE A 319 57.96 -6.85 -117.22
CA ILE A 319 56.64 -6.77 -116.56
C ILE A 319 56.12 -5.31 -116.51
N GLN A 320 57.00 -4.31 -116.47
CA GLN A 320 56.58 -2.89 -116.47
C GLN A 320 55.91 -2.42 -117.78
N ASN A 321 56.03 -3.17 -118.88
CA ASN A 321 55.48 -2.79 -120.18
C ASN A 321 54.07 -3.35 -120.48
N ASP A 322 53.51 -4.22 -119.63
CA ASP A 322 52.16 -4.79 -119.78
C ASP A 322 51.30 -4.46 -118.54
N VAL A 323 50.53 -3.36 -118.59
CA VAL A 323 49.49 -3.06 -117.59
C VAL A 323 48.13 -3.46 -118.17
N GLN A 324 47.55 -4.55 -117.65
CA GLN A 324 46.20 -5.02 -118.01
C GLN A 324 45.10 -4.36 -117.14
N PRO A 325 43.92 -4.06 -117.71
CA PRO A 325 42.81 -3.34 -117.06
C PRO A 325 41.99 -4.12 -116.01
N ASP A 326 42.22 -5.43 -115.82
CA ASP A 326 41.40 -6.27 -114.90
C ASP A 326 41.69 -6.04 -113.40
N PHE A 327 42.77 -5.35 -113.05
CA PHE A 327 43.20 -5.14 -111.66
C PHE A 327 42.37 -4.09 -110.89
N GLU A 328 41.67 -3.19 -111.60
CA GLU A 328 40.86 -2.14 -110.97
C GLU A 328 39.44 -2.61 -110.59
N GLU A 329 38.86 -3.57 -111.32
CA GLU A 329 37.54 -4.15 -111.00
C GLU A 329 37.60 -5.03 -109.74
N GLU A 330 38.65 -5.82 -109.59
CA GLU A 330 38.84 -6.71 -108.43
C GLU A 330 38.96 -5.91 -107.12
N LYS A 331 39.61 -4.74 -107.18
CA LYS A 331 39.75 -3.80 -106.06
C LYS A 331 38.42 -3.15 -105.65
N GLN A 332 37.50 -2.91 -106.59
CA GLN A 332 36.18 -2.37 -106.29
C GLN A 332 35.28 -3.42 -105.61
N MET A 333 35.32 -4.68 -106.05
CA MET A 333 34.55 -5.76 -105.41
C MET A 333 34.97 -6.00 -103.94
N GLU A 334 36.28 -5.96 -103.64
CA GLU A 334 36.76 -6.11 -102.27
C GLU A 334 36.32 -4.96 -101.34
N THR A 335 36.17 -3.74 -101.89
CA THR A 335 35.74 -2.58 -101.09
C THR A 335 34.24 -2.58 -100.79
N GLU A 336 33.40 -3.09 -101.71
CA GLU A 336 31.97 -3.26 -101.47
C GLU A 336 31.68 -4.37 -100.45
N TYR A 337 32.35 -5.52 -100.57
CA TYR A 337 32.21 -6.64 -99.63
C TYR A 337 32.58 -6.25 -98.19
N ASN A 338 33.65 -5.47 -98.01
CA ASN A 338 34.04 -4.97 -96.68
C ASN A 338 33.00 -4.02 -96.06
N LYS A 339 32.33 -3.20 -96.88
CA LYS A 339 31.25 -2.32 -96.39
C LYS A 339 30.05 -3.11 -95.88
N GLU A 340 29.68 -4.17 -96.59
CA GLU A 340 28.56 -5.02 -96.18
C GLU A 340 28.87 -5.75 -94.86
N LEU A 341 30.09 -6.27 -94.70
CA LEU A 341 30.53 -6.93 -93.48
C LEU A 341 30.45 -6.01 -92.25
N LEU A 342 30.87 -4.75 -92.41
CA LEU A 342 30.79 -3.73 -91.34
C LEU A 342 29.35 -3.39 -90.96
N SER A 343 28.44 -3.36 -91.94
CA SER A 343 27.01 -3.14 -91.68
C SER A 343 26.40 -4.27 -90.86
N GLN A 344 26.73 -5.53 -91.18
CA GLN A 344 26.26 -6.69 -90.43
C GLN A 344 26.78 -6.71 -88.98
N LEU A 345 28.05 -6.33 -88.78
CA LEU A 345 28.65 -6.25 -87.45
C LEU A 345 27.95 -5.21 -86.57
N LYS A 346 27.57 -4.07 -87.16
CA LYS A 346 26.81 -3.02 -86.47
C LYS A 346 25.42 -3.50 -86.02
N LEU A 347 24.70 -4.21 -86.88
CA LEU A 347 23.41 -4.81 -86.55
C LEU A 347 23.50 -5.81 -85.39
N ILE A 348 24.55 -6.65 -85.38
CA ILE A 348 24.78 -7.59 -84.28
C ILE A 348 25.04 -6.83 -82.97
N GLN A 349 25.86 -5.79 -82.99
CA GLN A 349 26.11 -4.95 -81.80
C GLN A 349 24.84 -4.28 -81.28
N GLU A 350 23.99 -3.74 -82.17
CA GLU A 350 22.71 -3.15 -81.77
C GLU A 350 21.78 -4.20 -81.14
N SER A 351 21.68 -5.40 -81.71
CA SER A 351 20.86 -6.48 -81.15
C SER A 351 21.32 -6.95 -79.77
N LEU A 352 22.64 -7.01 -79.56
CA LEU A 352 23.25 -7.42 -78.29
C LEU A 352 23.03 -6.36 -77.20
N ASN A 353 23.00 -5.09 -77.60
CA ASN A 353 22.72 -3.97 -76.69
C ASN A 353 21.26 -3.98 -76.23
N VAL A 354 20.32 -4.21 -77.14
CA VAL A 354 18.89 -4.37 -76.81
C VAL A 354 18.66 -5.56 -75.89
N PHE A 355 19.34 -6.69 -76.15
CA PHE A 355 19.25 -7.87 -75.30
C PHE A 355 19.74 -7.61 -73.87
N ASN A 356 20.88 -6.92 -73.72
CA ASN A 356 21.41 -6.58 -72.40
C ASN A 356 20.50 -5.62 -71.63
N GLN A 357 19.93 -4.61 -72.31
CA GLN A 357 18.95 -3.71 -71.69
C GLN A 357 17.74 -4.49 -71.15
N HIS A 358 17.17 -5.38 -71.96
CA HIS A 358 16.03 -6.21 -71.54
C HIS A 358 16.37 -7.12 -70.36
N ARG A 359 17.57 -7.71 -70.34
CA ARG A 359 18.05 -8.54 -69.24
C ARG A 359 18.16 -7.72 -67.94
N ASP A 360 18.74 -6.54 -68.02
CA ASP A 360 18.97 -5.69 -66.85
C ASP A 360 17.64 -5.16 -66.29
N GLU A 361 16.68 -4.82 -67.15
CA GLU A 361 15.30 -4.49 -66.74
C GLU A 361 14.61 -5.64 -66.01
N LEU A 362 14.71 -6.87 -66.54
CA LEU A 362 14.12 -8.05 -65.91
C LEU A 362 14.76 -8.36 -64.55
N MET A 363 16.09 -8.24 -64.46
CA MET A 363 16.83 -8.46 -63.22
C MET A 363 16.48 -7.42 -62.16
N ASN A 364 16.30 -6.16 -62.54
CA ASN A 364 15.85 -5.11 -61.63
C ASN A 364 14.43 -5.39 -61.14
N SER A 365 13.50 -5.72 -62.03
CA SER A 365 12.12 -6.06 -61.66
C SER A 365 12.05 -7.24 -60.67
N LEU A 366 12.84 -8.30 -60.90
CA LEU A 366 12.89 -9.45 -59.98
C LEU A 366 13.54 -9.09 -58.64
N THR A 367 14.50 -8.17 -58.65
CA THR A 367 15.14 -7.68 -57.41
C THR A 367 14.17 -6.84 -56.59
N ASP A 368 13.34 -6.02 -57.24
CA ASP A 368 12.29 -5.24 -56.59
C ASP A 368 11.22 -6.16 -55.98
N GLU A 369 10.75 -7.17 -56.72
CA GLU A 369 9.80 -8.18 -56.20
C GLU A 369 10.38 -8.95 -55.00
N LEU A 370 11.67 -9.30 -55.03
CA LEU A 370 12.35 -9.95 -53.91
C LEU A 370 12.43 -9.04 -52.68
N ASN A 371 12.69 -7.75 -52.88
CA ASN A 371 12.72 -6.76 -51.80
C ASN A 371 11.33 -6.54 -51.19
N GLU A 372 10.27 -6.56 -52.00
CA GLU A 372 8.89 -6.51 -51.51
C GLU A 372 8.50 -7.78 -50.72
N CYS A 373 9.00 -8.96 -51.13
CA CYS A 373 8.71 -10.24 -50.47
C CYS A 373 9.54 -10.49 -49.20
N THR A 374 10.63 -9.77 -48.98
CA THR A 374 11.47 -9.91 -47.78
C THR A 374 10.90 -9.08 -46.63
N GLN A 375 11.18 -9.51 -45.39
CA GLN A 375 10.61 -8.92 -44.15
C GLN A 375 10.79 -7.39 -44.04
N ASP A 376 11.77 -6.80 -44.75
CA ASP A 376 12.00 -5.35 -44.83
C ASP A 376 10.88 -4.59 -45.57
N GLY A 377 10.27 -5.17 -46.60
CA GLY A 377 9.15 -4.57 -47.33
C GLY A 377 7.90 -4.47 -46.45
N TYR A 378 7.57 -5.55 -45.74
CA TYR A 378 6.45 -5.58 -44.80
C TYR A 378 6.69 -4.66 -43.59
N LEU A 379 7.93 -4.57 -43.10
CA LEU A 379 8.31 -3.64 -42.04
C LEU A 379 8.22 -2.17 -42.47
N ARG A 380 8.60 -1.84 -43.72
CA ARG A 380 8.41 -0.49 -44.27
C ARG A 380 6.95 -0.13 -44.44
N LEU A 381 6.13 -1.05 -44.93
CA LEU A 381 4.70 -0.83 -45.10
C LEU A 381 4.01 -0.59 -43.75
N LEU A 382 4.38 -1.36 -42.71
CA LEU A 382 3.93 -1.13 -41.34
C LEU A 382 4.46 0.19 -40.75
N GLN A 383 5.69 0.59 -41.08
CA GLN A 383 6.24 1.89 -40.66
C GLN A 383 5.53 3.06 -41.34
N ASP A 384 5.22 2.94 -42.63
CA ASP A 384 4.51 3.97 -43.38
C ASP A 384 3.05 4.08 -42.93
N GLU A 385 2.37 2.96 -42.68
CA GLU A 385 1.03 2.96 -42.06
C GLU A 385 1.05 3.55 -40.63
N LEU A 386 2.08 3.25 -39.83
CA LEU A 386 2.24 3.83 -38.49
C LEU A 386 2.52 5.35 -38.58
N ASN A 387 3.32 5.80 -39.54
CA ASN A 387 3.60 7.21 -39.78
C ASN A 387 2.35 7.96 -40.28
N GLU A 388 1.55 7.35 -41.15
CA GLU A 388 0.26 7.90 -41.59
C GLU A 388 -0.73 8.01 -40.42
N LEU A 389 -0.86 6.97 -39.61
CA LEU A 389 -1.71 7.00 -38.41
C LEU A 389 -1.22 8.04 -37.40
N GLN A 390 0.08 8.18 -37.19
CA GLN A 390 0.65 9.25 -36.35
C GLN A 390 0.39 10.64 -36.93
N ALA A 391 0.46 10.82 -38.25
CA ALA A 391 0.16 12.08 -38.91
C ALA A 391 -1.33 12.46 -38.81
N VAL A 392 -2.24 11.47 -38.82
CA VAL A 392 -3.68 11.67 -38.60
C VAL A 392 -3.97 12.02 -37.14
N VAL A 393 -3.34 11.33 -36.19
CA VAL A 393 -3.48 11.63 -34.75
C VAL A 393 -2.89 13.00 -34.39
N SER A 394 -1.82 13.44 -35.06
CA SER A 394 -1.19 14.75 -34.84
C SER A 394 -1.96 15.92 -35.48
N ARG A 395 -3.04 15.65 -36.23
CA ARG A 395 -3.92 16.66 -36.86
C ARG A 395 -5.27 16.81 -36.13
N HIS A 396 -5.44 16.14 -34.99
CA HIS A 396 -6.48 16.41 -33.98
C HIS A 396 -5.81 16.89 -32.70
#